data_AF-A0A6I4YJT7-F1
#
_entry.id   AF-A0A6I4YJT7-F1
#
_cell.length_a   1.000
_cell.length_b   1.000
_cell.length_c   1.000
_cell.angle_alpha   90.00
_cell.angle_beta   90.00
_cell.angle_gamma   90.00
#
_symmetry.space_group_name_H-M   'P 1'
#
loop_
_entity.id
_entity.type
_entity.pdbx_description
1 polymer ?
#
loop_
_entity_poly.entity_id
_entity_poly.type
_entity_poly.pdbx_seq_one_letter_code
_entity_poly.pdbx_strand_id
1 'polypeptide(L)'
;MIELHATYTVSPNKRLSILAAPAEPLSGAWADDLATLNDAFATPGSREVRFRSPFGWMHGVLHEKNALRDRRRTFEGHVWFQPAAPSTTP
;
A
#
# COMPACT_ATOMS: atom_id res chain seq x y z
N MET A 1 8.86 -7.44 2.23
CA MET A 1 7.49 -7.26 1.71
C MET A 1 6.59 -6.88 2.87
N ILE A 2 5.79 -5.82 2.74
CA ILE A 2 4.81 -5.36 3.73
C ILE A 2 3.44 -5.92 3.32
N GLU A 3 2.72 -6.55 4.25
CA GLU A 3 1.32 -6.94 4.03
C GLU A 3 0.42 -5.88 4.65
N LEU A 4 -0.50 -5.35 3.85
CA LEU A 4 -1.53 -4.41 4.29
C LEU A 4 -2.85 -5.16 4.42
N HIS A 5 -3.51 -4.98 5.56
CA HIS A 5 -4.68 -5.75 5.99
C HIS A 5 -6.00 -5.08 5.59
N ALA A 6 -6.02 -3.77 5.37
CA ALA A 6 -7.17 -3.05 4.86
C ALA A 6 -7.46 -3.38 3.38
N THR A 7 -8.67 -3.06 2.94
CA THR A 7 -9.08 -3.22 1.54
C THR A 7 -8.88 -1.91 0.79
N TYR A 8 -7.91 -1.87 -0.12
CA TYR A 8 -7.55 -0.65 -0.84
C TYR A 8 -8.22 -0.57 -2.21
N THR A 9 -8.60 0.65 -2.58
CA THR A 9 -9.03 0.99 -3.94
C THR A 9 -7.82 1.47 -4.74
N VAL A 10 -7.60 0.87 -5.90
CA VAL A 10 -6.50 1.22 -6.81
C VAL A 10 -7.05 2.07 -7.95
N SER A 11 -6.29 3.09 -8.35
CA SER A 11 -6.66 3.95 -9.47
C SER A 11 -6.65 3.17 -10.81
N PRO A 12 -7.42 3.59 -11.84
CA PRO A 12 -7.48 2.87 -13.12
C PRO A 12 -6.13 2.69 -13.83
N ASN A 13 -5.17 3.59 -13.60
CA ASN A 13 -3.80 3.49 -14.09
C ASN A 13 -2.91 2.54 -13.25
N LYS A 14 -3.52 1.66 -12.44
CA LYS A 14 -2.83 0.69 -11.57
C LYS A 14 -1.93 1.34 -10.52
N ARG A 15 -2.31 2.53 -10.06
CA ARG A 15 -1.58 3.28 -9.03
C ARG A 15 -2.29 3.19 -7.70
N LEU A 16 -1.55 2.84 -6.66
CA LEU A 16 -1.95 2.97 -5.27
C LEU A 16 -1.28 4.20 -4.67
N SER A 17 -2.06 5.03 -4.00
CA SER A 17 -1.58 6.22 -3.28
C SER A 17 -2.23 6.23 -1.89
N ILE A 18 -1.40 6.29 -0.85
CA ILE A 18 -1.80 6.31 0.56
C ILE A 18 -1.21 7.56 1.20
N LEU A 19 -2.03 8.35 1.88
CA LEU A 19 -1.56 9.52 2.63
C LEU A 19 -0.85 9.06 3.90
N ALA A 20 0.35 9.58 4.16
CA ALA A 20 1.10 9.25 5.38
C ALA A 20 0.51 9.91 6.64
N ALA A 21 -0.19 11.04 6.45
CA ALA A 21 -0.86 11.80 7.49
C ALA A 21 -2.25 12.24 6.97
N PRO A 22 -3.27 11.36 7.05
CA PRO A 22 -4.63 11.72 6.68
C PRO A 22 -5.20 12.80 7.62
N ALA A 23 -6.11 13.63 7.09
CA ALA A 23 -6.73 14.71 7.88
C ALA A 23 -7.66 14.18 8.98
N GLU A 24 -8.32 13.06 8.72
CA GLU A 24 -9.14 12.35 9.69
C GLU A 24 -8.40 11.14 10.24
N PRO A 25 -8.56 10.83 11.53
CA PRO A 25 -7.94 9.66 12.12
C PRO A 25 -8.51 8.38 11.49
N LEU A 26 -7.60 7.49 11.08
CA LEU A 26 -7.96 6.15 10.64
C LEU A 26 -8.27 5.25 11.84
N SER A 27 -9.00 4.17 11.60
CA SER A 27 -9.33 3.17 12.63
C SER A 27 -9.20 1.75 12.11
N GLY A 28 -9.01 0.80 13.03
CA GLY A 28 -8.83 -0.62 12.72
C GLY A 28 -7.62 -0.87 11.80
N ALA A 29 -7.78 -1.81 10.86
CA ALA A 29 -6.73 -2.21 9.93
C ALA A 29 -6.09 -1.04 9.16
N TRP A 30 -6.85 0.02 8.87
CA TRP A 30 -6.31 1.21 8.21
C TRP A 30 -5.28 1.96 9.06
N ALA A 31 -5.50 2.04 10.36
CA ALA A 31 -4.56 2.67 11.28
C ALA A 31 -3.29 1.82 11.46
N ASP A 32 -3.46 0.50 11.59
CA ASP A 32 -2.36 -0.46 11.73
C ASP A 32 -1.47 -0.50 10.48
N ASP A 33 -2.09 -0.51 9.30
CA ASP A 33 -1.38 -0.47 8.01
C ASP A 33 -0.61 0.85 7.85
N LEU A 34 -1.21 1.98 8.24
CA LEU A 34 -0.56 3.28 8.16
C LEU A 34 0.64 3.37 9.12
N ALA A 35 0.52 2.83 10.34
CA ALA A 35 1.63 2.75 11.29
C ALA A 35 2.77 1.89 10.72
N THR A 36 2.44 0.73 10.14
CA THR A 36 3.38 -0.18 9.50
C THR A 36 4.10 0.48 8.32
N LEU A 37 3.38 1.22 7.48
CA LEU A 37 3.97 1.99 6.37
C LEU A 37 4.88 3.10 6.88
N ASN A 38 4.46 3.85 7.90
CA ASN A 38 5.27 4.90 8.48
C ASN A 38 6.60 4.37 9.05
N ASP A 39 6.56 3.23 9.75
CA ASP A 39 7.75 2.55 10.27
C ASP A 39 8.65 2.05 9.13
N ALA A 40 8.07 1.38 8.13
CA ALA A 40 8.83 0.82 7.01
C ALA A 40 9.52 1.89 6.15
N PHE A 41 8.94 3.09 6.08
CA PHE A 41 9.49 4.26 5.40
C PHE A 41 10.18 5.24 6.35
N ALA A 42 10.52 4.84 7.58
CA ALA A 42 11.43 5.63 8.44
C ALA A 42 12.81 5.86 7.78
N THR A 43 13.19 4.96 6.86
CA THR A 43 14.30 5.17 5.93
C THR A 43 13.77 5.34 4.49
N PRO A 44 14.28 6.32 3.73
CA PRO A 44 13.90 6.49 2.33
C PRO A 44 14.17 5.24 1.51
N GLY A 45 13.28 4.95 0.55
CA GLY A 45 13.48 3.86 -0.39
C GLY A 45 12.19 3.37 -0.99
N SER A 46 12.28 2.20 -1.60
CA SER A 46 11.13 1.47 -2.15
C SER A 46 10.79 0.30 -1.23
N ARG A 47 9.49 -0.01 -1.11
CA ARG A 47 9.00 -1.16 -0.34
C ARG A 47 8.00 -1.93 -1.18
N GLU A 48 8.22 -3.23 -1.26
CA GLU A 48 7.22 -4.15 -1.81
C GLU A 48 6.03 -4.26 -0.86
N VAL A 49 4.83 -4.14 -1.39
CA VAL A 49 3.57 -4.26 -0.65
C VAL A 49 2.68 -5.33 -1.26
N ARG A 50 1.85 -5.93 -0.42
CA ARG A 50 0.79 -6.86 -0.80
C ARG A 50 -0.48 -6.52 -0.02
N PHE A 51 -1.62 -6.49 -0.67
CA PHE A 51 -2.88 -6.09 -0.04
C PHE A 51 -4.09 -6.67 -0.78
N ARG A 52 -5.27 -6.61 -0.14
CA ARG A 52 -6.54 -6.96 -0.79
C ARG A 52 -7.17 -5.75 -1.46
N SER A 53 -7.61 -5.93 -2.69
CA SER A 53 -8.57 -5.05 -3.35
C SER A 53 -9.94 -5.75 -3.39
N PRO A 54 -11.03 -5.03 -3.72
CA PRO A 54 -12.33 -5.65 -3.98
C PRO A 54 -12.31 -6.73 -5.07
N PHE A 55 -11.29 -6.73 -5.94
CA PHE A 55 -11.15 -7.66 -7.05
C PHE A 55 -10.15 -8.81 -6.77
N GLY A 56 -9.54 -8.83 -5.59
CA GLY A 56 -8.57 -9.86 -5.20
C GLY A 56 -7.23 -9.30 -4.71
N TRP A 57 -6.27 -10.19 -4.53
CA TRP A 57 -4.94 -9.84 -4.04
C TRP A 57 -4.13 -9.08 -5.09
N MET A 58 -3.52 -7.98 -4.63
CA MET A 58 -2.61 -7.18 -5.43
C MET A 58 -1.26 -7.08 -4.74
N HIS A 59 -0.21 -6.89 -5.54
CA HIS A 59 1.15 -6.67 -5.09
C HIS A 59 1.79 -5.56 -5.91
N GLY A 60 2.80 -4.89 -5.35
CA GLY A 60 3.51 -3.84 -6.06
C GLY A 60 4.62 -3.25 -5.23
N VAL A 61 5.14 -2.12 -5.70
CA VAL A 61 6.22 -1.40 -5.01
C VAL A 61 5.76 0.01 -4.76
N LEU A 62 5.74 0.41 -3.48
CA LEU A 62 5.52 1.78 -3.07
C LEU A 62 6.87 2.48 -2.86
N HIS A 63 6.87 3.78 -3.12
CA HIS A 63 7.93 4.71 -2.75
C HIS A 63 7.30 5.87 -1.97
N GLU A 64 8.11 6.53 -1.17
CA GLU A 64 7.69 7.75 -0.51
C GLU A 64 7.82 8.95 -1.46
N LYS A 65 6.79 9.79 -1.48
CA LYS A 65 6.74 11.03 -2.25
C LYS A 65 6.43 12.21 -1.35
N ASN A 66 7.03 13.36 -1.66
CA ASN A 66 6.91 14.61 -0.90
C ASN A 66 7.35 14.49 0.57
N ALA A 67 8.37 13.68 0.86
CA ALA A 67 8.92 13.45 2.21
C ALA A 67 9.14 14.73 3.03
N LEU A 68 9.58 15.81 2.38
CA LEU A 68 9.89 17.11 3.00
C LEU A 68 8.66 17.96 3.34
N ARG A 69 7.44 17.53 2.98
CA ARG A 69 6.19 18.22 3.29
C ARG A 69 5.25 17.24 3.98
N ASP A 70 5.34 17.13 5.30
CA ASP A 70 4.56 16.20 6.12
C ASP A 70 3.07 16.13 5.75
N ARG A 71 2.44 17.30 5.58
CA ARG A 71 1.01 17.40 5.21
C ARG A 71 0.64 16.85 3.82
N ARG A 72 1.63 16.48 2.99
CA ARG A 72 1.45 15.94 1.64
C ARG A 72 2.29 14.70 1.39
N ARG A 73 2.89 14.13 2.44
CA ARG A 73 3.68 12.91 2.36
C ARG A 73 2.76 11.75 1.97
N THR A 74 3.12 11.04 0.92
CA THR A 74 2.31 9.96 0.35
C THR A 74 3.18 8.76 0.02
N PHE A 75 2.69 7.57 0.31
CA PHE A 75 3.23 6.32 -0.19
C PHE A 75 2.54 5.99 -1.50
N GLU A 76 3.30 5.86 -2.57
CA GLU A 76 2.76 5.78 -3.92
C GLU A 76 3.49 4.76 -4.76
N GLY A 77 2.78 4.09 -5.65
CA GLY A 77 3.43 3.17 -6.57
C GLY A 77 2.49 2.42 -7.49
N HIS A 78 3.07 1.60 -8.36
CA HIS A 78 2.33 0.75 -9.27
C HIS A 78 2.11 -0.63 -8.66
N VAL A 79 0.94 -1.18 -8.93
CA VAL A 79 0.47 -2.45 -8.37
C VAL A 79 -0.17 -3.31 -9.46
N TRP A 80 -0.11 -4.62 -9.29
CA TRP A 80 -0.63 -5.60 -10.23
C TRP A 80 -1.36 -6.69 -9.45
N PHE A 81 -2.30 -7.36 -10.12
CA PHE A 81 -2.88 -8.57 -9.54
C PHE A 81 -1.79 -9.61 -9.36
N GLN A 82 -1.76 -10.21 -8.18
CA GLN A 82 -0.89 -11.35 -7.96
C GLN A 82 -1.38 -12.48 -8.89
N PRO A 83 -0.49 -13.10 -9.70
CA PRO A 83 -0.87 -14.26 -10.49
C PRO A 83 -1.49 -15.29 -9.55
N ALA A 84 -2.67 -15.81 -9.89
CA ALA A 84 -3.18 -16.97 -9.20
C ALA A 84 -2.09 -18.05 -9.26
N ALA A 85 -1.71 -18.62 -8.10
CA ALA A 85 -0.81 -19.76 -8.10
C ALA A 85 -1.39 -20.79 -9.08
N PRO A 86 -0.58 -21.40 -9.97
CA PRO A 86 -1.10 -22.38 -10.90
C PRO A 86 -1.82 -23.45 -10.09
N SER A 87 -3.13 -23.59 -10.32
CA SER A 87 -3.96 -24.60 -9.69
C SER A 87 -3.32 -25.95 -10.00
N THR A 88 -2.60 -26.50 -9.04
CA THR A 88 -2.14 -27.88 -9.07
C THR A 88 -3.35 -28.73 -8.72
N THR A 89 -4.23 -28.89 -9.71
CA THR A 89 -5.30 -29.89 -9.63
C THR A 89 -4.62 -31.27 -9.76
N PRO A 90 -4.78 -32.17 -8.77
CA PRO A 90 -4.30 -33.54 -8.87
C PRO A 90 -5.07 -34.37 -9.90
#